data_AF-A0A1E5QTL5-F1
#
_entry.id   AF-A0A1E5QTL5-F1
#
_cell.length_a   1.000
_cell.length_b   1.000
_cell.length_c   1.000
_cell.angle_alpha   90.00
_cell.angle_beta   90.00
_cell.angle_gamma   90.00
#
_symmetry.space_group_name_H-M   'P 1'
#
loop_
_entity.id
_entity.type
_entity.pdbx_description
1 polymer ?
#
loop_
_entity_poly.entity_id
_entity_poly.type
_entity_poly.pdbx_seq_one_letter_code
_entity_poly.pdbx_strand_id
1 'polypeptide(L)'
;MVNYLQSKDLRKTNAVIDLVRKNQEIFLQVTRIIGLPKSKETLENYAIILQYLALSKKHEKNSGQYFRLIEVMGQWANLYNMIEDNRAQYSAKEYNLPPEYLKEIPGIDIYVKHEDMINIFSNKS
;
A
#
# COMPACT_ATOMS: atom_id res chain seq x y z
N MET A 1 9.13 18.04 -17.59
CA MET A 1 7.82 17.96 -16.91
C MET A 1 7.83 16.96 -15.75
N VAL A 2 8.25 15.70 -15.95
CA VAL A 2 8.29 14.66 -14.90
C VAL A 2 9.18 15.04 -13.70
N ASN A 3 10.41 15.54 -13.93
CA ASN A 3 11.31 15.93 -12.84
C ASN A 3 10.81 17.15 -12.03
N TYR A 4 10.06 18.06 -12.66
CA TYR A 4 9.45 19.21 -11.98
C TYR A 4 8.35 18.74 -11.01
N LEU A 5 7.56 17.74 -11.40
CA LEU A 5 6.50 17.14 -10.57
C LEU A 5 7.05 16.36 -9.38
N GLN A 6 8.23 15.75 -9.50
CA GLN A 6 8.88 15.02 -8.40
C GLN A 6 9.34 15.95 -7.26
N SER A 7 9.70 17.20 -7.58
CA SER A 7 10.21 18.19 -6.62
C SER A 7 9.13 19.03 -5.91
N LYS A 8 7.88 18.99 -6.39
CA LYS A 8 6.78 19.82 -5.89
C LYS A 8 5.88 19.00 -4.96
N ASP A 9 5.32 19.66 -3.94
CA ASP A 9 4.28 19.04 -3.11
C ASP A 9 2.97 18.94 -3.92
N LEU A 10 2.75 17.77 -4.52
CA LEU A 10 1.60 17.46 -5.36
C LEU A 10 0.27 17.47 -4.61
N ARG A 11 0.28 17.55 -3.27
CA ARG A 11 -0.93 17.72 -2.45
C ARG A 11 -1.50 19.13 -2.54
N LYS A 12 -0.74 20.10 -3.07
CA LYS A 12 -1.20 21.47 -3.28
C LYS A 12 -1.84 21.61 -4.66
N THR A 13 -3.15 21.41 -4.73
CA THR A 13 -3.94 21.41 -5.97
C THR A 13 -3.69 22.63 -6.87
N ASN A 14 -3.55 23.83 -6.29
CA ASN A 14 -3.32 25.06 -7.05
C ASN A 14 -2.00 25.03 -7.86
N ALA A 15 -0.93 24.46 -7.31
CA ALA A 15 0.36 24.38 -8.01
C ALA A 15 0.32 23.40 -9.20
N VAL A 16 -0.54 22.38 -9.11
CA VAL A 16 -0.77 21.42 -10.18
C VAL A 16 -1.67 22.03 -11.26
N ILE A 17 -2.69 22.79 -10.88
CA ILE A 17 -3.56 23.54 -11.81
C ILE A 17 -2.73 24.50 -12.68
N ASP A 18 -1.79 25.25 -12.09
CA ASP A 18 -0.94 26.16 -12.88
C ASP A 18 -0.06 25.43 -13.90
N LEU A 19 0.39 24.22 -13.57
CA LEU A 19 1.15 23.38 -14.50
C LEU A 19 0.27 22.83 -15.63
N VAL A 20 -0.95 22.42 -15.30
CA VAL A 20 -1.95 22.02 -16.30
C VAL A 20 -2.26 23.19 -17.23
N ARG A 21 -2.51 24.39 -16.70
CA ARG A 21 -2.81 25.59 -17.48
C ARG A 21 -1.70 25.90 -18.48
N LYS A 22 -0.44 25.80 -18.07
CA LYS A 22 0.73 26.01 -18.95
C LYS A 22 0.88 24.96 -20.05
N ASN A 23 0.29 23.77 -19.89
CA ASN A 23 0.46 22.63 -20.80
C ASN A 23 -0.90 22.07 -21.26
N GLN A 24 -1.93 22.92 -21.33
CA GLN A 24 -3.32 22.49 -21.45
C GLN A 24 -3.57 21.64 -22.70
N GLU A 25 -2.93 21.96 -23.83
CA GLU A 25 -3.07 21.19 -25.07
C GLU A 25 -2.62 19.73 -24.93
N ILE A 26 -1.54 19.48 -24.18
CA ILE A 26 -1.03 18.14 -23.91
C ILE A 26 -2.06 17.36 -23.06
N PHE A 27 -2.62 18.01 -22.04
CA PHE A 27 -3.65 17.38 -21.21
C PHE A 27 -4.91 17.08 -22.01
N LEU A 28 -5.35 17.99 -22.88
CA LEU A 28 -6.50 17.78 -23.77
C LEU A 28 -6.31 16.54 -24.66
N GLN A 29 -5.11 16.34 -25.22
CA GLN A 29 -4.78 15.16 -26.04
C GLN A 29 -4.80 13.88 -25.20
N VAL A 30 -4.12 13.88 -24.04
CA VAL A 30 -4.07 12.72 -23.13
C VAL A 30 -5.46 12.36 -22.62
N THR A 31 -6.29 13.35 -22.27
CA THR A 31 -7.63 13.09 -21.72
C THR A 31 -8.59 12.53 -22.75
N ARG A 32 -8.41 12.88 -24.03
CA ARG A 32 -9.15 12.24 -25.14
C ARG A 32 -8.77 10.78 -25.30
N ILE A 33 -7.49 10.43 -25.16
CA ILE A 33 -7.01 9.04 -25.25
C ILE A 33 -7.60 8.18 -24.13
N ILE A 34 -7.67 8.70 -22.91
CA ILE A 34 -8.26 7.98 -21.76
C ILE A 34 -9.80 8.08 -21.71
N GLY A 35 -10.43 8.70 -22.71
CA GLY A 35 -11.89 8.76 -22.86
C GLY A 35 -12.59 9.69 -21.86
N LEU A 36 -11.95 10.76 -21.40
CA LEU A 36 -12.62 11.73 -20.51
C LEU A 36 -13.77 12.43 -21.26
N PRO A 37 -15.00 12.44 -20.73
CA PRO A 37 -16.11 13.15 -21.34
C PRO A 37 -15.82 14.64 -21.45
N LYS A 38 -16.25 15.30 -22.54
CA LYS A 38 -16.08 16.75 -22.74
C LYS A 38 -16.62 17.58 -21.57
N SER A 39 -17.71 17.13 -20.93
CA SER A 39 -18.28 17.78 -19.74
C SER A 39 -17.36 17.79 -18.51
N LYS A 40 -16.26 17.03 -18.56
CA LYS A 40 -15.26 16.91 -17.50
C LYS A 40 -13.89 17.47 -17.93
N GLU A 41 -13.75 18.06 -19.12
CA GLU A 41 -12.51 18.68 -19.61
C GLU A 41 -12.24 20.04 -18.93
N THR A 42 -12.00 20.02 -17.61
CA THR A 42 -11.64 21.20 -16.82
C THR A 42 -10.22 21.10 -16.30
N LEU A 43 -9.59 22.26 -16.02
CA LEU A 43 -8.22 22.32 -15.48
C LEU A 43 -8.09 21.57 -14.15
N GLU A 44 -9.15 21.59 -13.33
CA GLU A 44 -9.22 20.90 -12.05
C GLU A 44 -9.21 19.38 -12.24
N ASN A 45 -10.00 18.86 -13.19
CA ASN A 45 -10.03 17.43 -13.46
C ASN A 45 -8.70 16.93 -14.05
N TYR A 46 -8.08 17.72 -14.93
CA TYR A 46 -6.74 17.43 -15.42
C TYR A 46 -5.70 17.43 -14.30
N ALA A 47 -5.80 18.37 -13.35
CA ALA A 47 -4.93 18.42 -12.19
C ALA A 47 -5.12 17.20 -11.29
N ILE A 48 -6.35 16.75 -11.07
CA ILE A 48 -6.64 15.53 -10.30
C ILE A 48 -6.04 14.30 -10.98
N ILE A 49 -6.23 14.14 -12.30
CA ILE A 49 -5.65 13.03 -13.07
C ILE A 49 -4.13 13.04 -12.96
N LEU A 50 -3.51 14.21 -13.12
CA LEU A 50 -2.05 14.34 -13.01
C LEU A 50 -1.55 14.03 -11.60
N GLN A 51 -2.25 14.51 -10.57
CA GLN A 51 -1.94 14.21 -9.17
C GLN A 51 -1.99 12.70 -8.92
N TYR A 52 -3.07 12.05 -9.36
CA TYR A 52 -3.22 10.60 -9.24
C TYR A 52 -2.06 9.87 -9.92
N LEU A 53 -1.77 10.17 -11.19
CA LEU A 53 -0.69 9.51 -11.93
C LEU A 53 0.67 9.71 -11.26
N ALA A 54 0.97 10.93 -10.82
CA ALA A 54 2.24 11.25 -10.20
C ALA A 54 2.39 10.60 -8.82
N LEU A 55 1.34 10.60 -7.98
CA LEU A 55 1.34 9.94 -6.68
C LEU A 55 1.40 8.41 -6.83
N SER A 56 0.60 7.84 -7.73
CA SER A 56 0.64 6.41 -8.05
C SER A 56 2.04 5.99 -8.48
N LYS A 57 2.68 6.74 -9.38
CA LYS A 57 4.05 6.44 -9.81
C LYS A 57 5.07 6.60 -8.70
N LYS A 58 4.94 7.64 -7.88
CA LYS A 58 5.84 7.91 -6.74
C LYS A 58 5.80 6.77 -5.72
N HIS A 59 4.62 6.21 -5.46
CA HIS A 59 4.43 5.20 -4.43
C HIS A 59 4.39 3.77 -4.96
N GLU A 60 4.36 3.54 -6.27
CA GLU A 60 4.29 2.22 -6.92
C GLU A 60 5.22 1.17 -6.28
N LYS A 61 6.52 1.50 -6.14
CA LYS A 61 7.50 0.58 -5.56
C LYS A 61 7.21 0.28 -4.08
N ASN A 62 6.91 1.32 -3.30
CA ASN A 62 6.66 1.18 -1.86
C ASN A 62 5.35 0.43 -1.60
N SER A 63 4.31 0.68 -2.41
CA SER A 63 3.05 -0.04 -2.35
C SER A 63 3.25 -1.53 -2.66
N GLY A 64 4.06 -1.86 -3.68
CA GLY A 64 4.40 -3.26 -3.97
C GLY A 64 5.13 -3.96 -2.82
N GLN A 65 6.10 -3.28 -2.20
CA GLN A 65 6.78 -3.82 -1.01
C GLN A 65 5.84 -3.99 0.18
N TYR A 66 4.92 -3.06 0.36
CA TYR A 66 3.92 -3.13 1.41
C TYR A 66 2.98 -4.32 1.22
N PHE A 67 2.42 -4.52 0.01
CA PHE A 67 1.57 -5.69 -0.24
C PHE A 67 2.29 -7.02 -0.02
N ARG A 68 3.58 -7.10 -0.39
CA ARG A 68 4.40 -8.27 -0.08
C ARG A 68 4.58 -8.49 1.41
N LEU A 69 4.73 -7.43 2.20
CA LEU A 69 4.75 -7.54 3.67
C LEU A 69 3.43 -8.11 4.18
N ILE A 70 2.30 -7.59 3.69
CA ILE A 70 0.97 -8.06 4.10
C ILE A 70 0.79 -9.55 3.79
N GLU A 71 1.20 -10.01 2.60
CA GLU A 71 1.17 -11.42 2.22
C GLU A 71 2.02 -12.30 3.17
N VAL A 72 3.26 -11.90 3.43
CA VAL A 72 4.16 -12.61 4.34
C VAL A 72 3.60 -12.65 5.76
N MET A 73 3.00 -11.56 6.23
CA MET A 73 2.41 -11.51 7.57
C MET A 73 1.15 -12.38 7.69
N GLY A 74 0.37 -12.55 6.62
CA GLY A 74 -0.72 -13.53 6.58
C GLY A 74 -0.21 -14.97 6.73
N GLN A 75 0.88 -15.32 6.05
CA GLN A 75 1.51 -16.64 6.20
C GLN A 75 2.11 -16.83 7.61
N TRP A 76 2.76 -15.78 8.13
CA TRP A 76 3.29 -15.77 9.49
C TRP A 76 2.19 -16.02 10.53
N ALA A 77 1.00 -15.44 10.36
CA ALA A 77 -0.11 -15.63 11.30
C ALA A 77 -0.56 -17.09 11.39
N ASN A 78 -0.61 -17.81 10.26
CA ASN A 78 -0.90 -19.23 10.25
C ASN A 78 0.15 -20.05 11.02
N LEU A 79 1.43 -19.72 10.84
CA LEU A 79 2.52 -20.36 11.57
C LEU A 79 2.49 -20.03 13.07
N TYR A 80 2.20 -18.78 13.41
CA TYR A 80 2.05 -18.34 14.80
C TYR A 80 0.96 -19.15 15.50
N ASN A 81 -0.24 -19.23 14.89
CA ASN A 81 -1.35 -20.01 15.45
C ASN A 81 -0.99 -21.48 15.61
N MET A 82 -0.30 -22.08 14.63
CA MET A 82 0.15 -23.47 14.73
C MET A 82 1.12 -23.70 15.90
N ILE A 83 2.04 -22.76 16.14
CA ILE A 83 2.99 -22.85 17.26
C ILE A 83 2.26 -22.69 18.60
N GLU A 84 1.35 -21.72 18.70
CA GLU A 84 0.56 -21.50 19.93
C GLU A 84 -0.37 -22.67 20.23
N ASP A 85 -1.05 -23.22 19.22
CA ASP A 85 -1.86 -24.44 19.36
C ASP A 85 -1.02 -25.61 19.87
N ASN A 86 0.20 -25.77 19.34
CA ASN A 86 1.10 -26.80 19.80
C ASN A 86 1.56 -26.57 21.25
N ARG A 87 1.92 -25.33 21.62
CA ARG A 87 2.27 -24.97 23.01
C ARG A 87 1.11 -25.21 23.98
N ALA A 88 -0.12 -24.97 23.55
CA ALA A 88 -1.32 -25.26 24.33
C ALA A 88 -1.52 -26.77 24.51
N GLN A 89 -1.24 -27.57 23.49
CA GLN A 89 -1.38 -29.03 23.52
C GLN A 89 -0.27 -29.72 24.34
N TYR A 90 0.97 -29.22 24.28
CA TYR A 90 2.12 -29.79 24.97
C TYR A 90 2.64 -28.82 26.02
N SER A 91 1.99 -28.85 27.19
CA SER A 91 2.33 -27.92 28.27
C SER A 91 3.67 -28.26 28.95
N ALA A 92 4.41 -27.24 29.39
CA ALA A 92 5.66 -27.41 30.15
C ALA A 92 5.47 -28.10 31.51
N LYS A 93 4.21 -28.31 31.94
CA LYS A 93 3.87 -29.07 33.16
C LYS A 93 3.91 -30.58 32.92
N GLU A 94 3.67 -30.99 31.68
CA GLU A 94 3.54 -32.40 31.30
C GLU A 94 4.79 -32.90 30.53
N TYR A 95 5.55 -31.98 29.92
CA TYR A 95 6.70 -32.31 29.09
C TYR A 95 7.93 -31.47 29.45
N ASN A 96 9.12 -32.08 29.35
CA ASN A 96 10.38 -31.37 29.50
C ASN A 96 10.75 -30.68 28.17
N LEU A 97 10.29 -29.44 28.01
CA LEU A 97 10.43 -28.67 26.77
C LEU A 97 11.80 -27.95 26.69
N PRO A 98 12.42 -27.86 25.51
CA PRO A 98 13.61 -27.04 25.30
C PRO A 98 13.37 -25.54 25.61
N PRO A 99 14.36 -24.78 26.09
CA PRO A 99 14.21 -23.36 26.38
C PRO A 99 13.77 -22.51 25.17
N GLU A 100 14.13 -22.93 23.95
CA GLU A 100 13.70 -22.30 22.70
C GLU A 100 12.19 -22.32 22.53
N TYR A 101 11.53 -23.34 23.09
CA TYR A 101 10.09 -23.53 22.96
C TYR A 101 9.27 -22.46 23.68
N LEU A 102 9.87 -21.78 24.66
CA LEU A 102 9.24 -20.74 25.47
C LEU A 102 9.59 -19.32 25.01
N LYS A 103 10.43 -19.18 23.98
CA LYS A 103 10.81 -17.86 23.46
C LYS A 103 9.62 -17.19 22.78
N GLU A 104 9.56 -15.88 22.91
CA GLU A 104 8.55 -15.07 22.20
C GLU A 104 8.68 -15.25 20.69
N ILE A 105 7.54 -15.37 20.00
CA ILE A 105 7.51 -15.49 18.54
C ILE A 105 7.66 -14.08 17.96
N PRO A 106 8.73 -13.79 17.20
CA PRO A 106 8.97 -12.46 16.69
C PRO A 106 7.95 -12.09 15.61
N GLY A 107 7.67 -10.80 15.47
CA GLY A 107 6.81 -10.26 14.40
C GLY A 107 5.39 -9.91 14.83
N ILE A 108 5.01 -10.18 16.08
CA ILE A 108 3.67 -9.89 16.58
C ILE A 108 3.32 -8.39 16.52
N ASP A 109 4.26 -7.51 16.86
CA ASP A 109 4.05 -6.06 16.76
C ASP A 109 3.76 -5.59 15.33
N ILE A 110 4.41 -6.22 14.35
CA ILE A 110 4.21 -5.92 12.92
C ILE A 110 2.83 -6.43 12.48
N TYR A 111 2.45 -7.63 12.94
CA TYR A 111 1.14 -8.20 12.64
C TYR A 111 0.02 -7.30 13.17
N VAL A 112 0.04 -6.98 14.47
CA VAL A 112 -0.98 -6.17 15.14
C VAL A 112 -1.12 -4.80 14.48
N LYS A 113 0.00 -4.17 14.12
CA LYS A 113 0.00 -2.86 13.45
C LYS A 113 -0.71 -2.87 12.09
N HIS A 114 -0.75 -4.02 11.41
CA HIS A 114 -1.26 -4.15 10.04
C HIS A 114 -2.42 -5.14 9.91
N GLU A 115 -3.01 -5.56 11.03
CA GLU A 115 -4.01 -6.62 11.12
C GLU A 115 -5.19 -6.40 10.17
N ASP A 116 -5.76 -5.20 10.15
CA ASP A 116 -6.87 -4.84 9.26
C ASP A 116 -6.53 -5.12 7.79
N MET A 117 -5.33 -4.73 7.37
CA MET A 117 -4.89 -4.88 5.98
C MET A 117 -4.58 -6.34 5.67
N ILE A 118 -4.00 -7.08 6.62
CA ILE A 118 -3.78 -8.52 6.48
C ILE A 118 -5.12 -9.24 6.31
N ASN A 119 -6.12 -8.95 7.14
CA ASN A 119 -7.44 -9.58 7.06
C ASN A 119 -8.16 -9.28 5.74
N ILE A 120 -7.99 -8.08 5.19
CA ILE A 120 -8.61 -7.68 3.91
C ILE A 120 -7.95 -8.38 2.71
N PHE A 121 -6.62 -8.52 2.74
CA PHE A 121 -5.86 -8.92 1.54
C PHE A 121 -5.33 -10.36 1.57
N SER A 122 -5.16 -10.99 2.74
CA SER A 122 -4.65 -12.37 2.86
C SER A 122 -5.75 -13.44 2.85
N ASN A 123 -7.00 -13.11 3.19
CA ASN A 123 -8.14 -14.06 3.18
C ASN A 123 -8.72 -14.34 1.78
N LYS A 124 -8.02 -13.95 0.70
CA LYS A 124 -8.47 -14.11 -0.70
C LYS A 124 -7.75 -15.22 -1.46
N SER A 125 -6.93 -16.04 -0.80
CA SER A 125 -6.24 -17.18 -1.41
C SER A 125 -6.96 -18.49 -1.18
#